data_AF-A0A925T7B6-F1
#
_entry.id   AF-A0A925T7B6-F1
#
_cell.length_a   1.000
_cell.length_b   1.000
_cell.length_c   1.000
_cell.angle_alpha   90.00
_cell.angle_beta   90.00
_cell.angle_gamma   90.00
#
_symmetry.space_group_name_H-M   'P 1'
#
loop_
_entity.id
_entity.type
_entity.pdbx_description
1 polymer ?
#
loop_
_entity_poly.entity_id
_entity_poly.type
_entity_poly.pdbx_seq_one_letter_code
_entity_poly.pdbx_strand_id
1 'polypeptide(L)'
;MKIIKLGLISFVVFSIMLLCFSAIIPSEIRISRAENMRASPKDLEQMLQTMKTKDSFPYNWQIYPFDTITTVQLYYDFRIKWYRPWEKLGSITYDKQLGPVMEKELAALKARAEAD
;
A
#
# COMPACT_ATOMS: atom_id res chain seq x y z
N MET A 1 43.18 5.74 22.32
CA MET A 1 42.94 6.50 21.07
C MET A 1 42.82 5.63 19.82
N LYS A 2 43.61 4.56 19.65
CA LYS A 2 43.54 3.68 18.46
C LYS A 2 42.18 2.98 18.30
N ILE A 3 41.63 2.41 19.37
CA ILE A 3 40.35 1.69 19.35
C ILE A 3 39.18 2.64 19.03
N ILE A 4 39.21 3.87 19.54
CA ILE A 4 38.19 4.89 19.26
C ILE A 4 38.21 5.28 17.78
N LYS A 5 39.40 5.49 17.19
CA LYS A 5 39.53 5.78 15.76
C LYS A 5 39.05 4.61 14.89
N LEU A 6 39.41 3.38 15.26
CA LEU A 6 38.93 2.17 14.58
C LEU A 6 37.41 2.02 14.69
N GLY A 7 36.83 2.25 15.87
CA GLY A 7 35.38 2.21 16.08
C GLY A 7 34.63 3.25 15.26
N LEU A 8 35.16 4.47 15.15
CA LEU A 8 34.56 5.53 14.33
C LEU A 8 34.59 5.18 12.84
N ILE A 9 35.71 4.66 12.33
CA ILE A 9 35.83 4.25 10.92
C ILE A 9 34.85 3.12 10.61
N SER A 10 34.76 2.10 11.48
CA SER A 10 33.82 1.00 11.31
C SER A 10 32.36 1.48 11.30
N PHE A 11 32.01 2.43 12.17
CA PHE A 11 30.67 3.01 12.19
C PHE A 11 30.33 3.75 10.90
N VAL A 12 31.27 4.54 10.38
CA VAL A 12 31.10 5.27 9.11
C VAL A 12 30.93 4.30 7.94
N VAL A 13 31.81 3.29 7.83
CA VAL A 13 31.74 2.29 6.76
C VAL A 13 30.44 1.50 6.83
N PHE A 14 30.02 1.08 8.02
CA PHE A 14 28.74 0.37 8.21
C PHE A 14 27.53 1.22 7.83
N SER A 15 27.53 2.51 8.20
CA SER A 15 26.47 3.46 7.84
C SER A 15 26.37 3.66 6.32
N ILE A 16 27.51 3.77 5.63
CA ILE A 16 27.55 3.85 4.16
C ILE A 16 27.01 2.56 3.54
N MET A 17 27.39 1.40 4.07
CA MET A 17 26.91 0.11 3.58
C MET A 17 25.38 0.00 3.70
N LEU A 18 24.80 0.39 4.84
CA LEU A 18 23.34 0.44 5.02
C LEU A 18 22.65 1.37 4.03
N LEU A 19 23.24 2.52 3.72
CA LEU A 19 22.71 3.44 2.71
C LEU A 19 22.75 2.84 1.30
N CYS A 20 23.84 2.16 0.94
CA CYS A 20 23.95 1.45 -0.33
C CYS A 20 22.88 0.36 -0.46
N PHE A 21 22.66 -0.45 0.59
CA PHE A 21 21.59 -1.46 0.59
C PHE A 21 20.19 -0.83 0.48
N SER A 22 19.96 0.28 1.18
CA SER A 22 18.68 1.01 1.12
C SER A 22 18.40 1.61 -0.26
N ALA A 23 19.45 2.02 -0.98
CA ALA A 23 19.33 2.58 -2.33
C ALA A 23 18.90 1.54 -3.38
N ILE A 24 19.15 0.25 -3.13
CA ILE A 24 18.71 -0.85 -4.02
C ILE A 24 17.20 -1.07 -3.90
N ILE A 25 16.60 -0.81 -2.75
CA ILE A 25 15.17 -1.07 -2.51
C ILE A 25 14.33 0.04 -3.19
N PRO A 26 13.38 -0.30 -4.09
CA PRO A 26 12.58 0.69 -4.81
C PRO A 26 11.82 1.64 -3.87
N SER A 27 11.75 2.92 -4.22
CA SER A 27 11.12 3.99 -3.41
C SER A 27 9.61 4.02 -3.47
N GLU A 28 9.01 3.31 -4.42
CA GLU A 28 7.57 3.29 -4.62
C GLU A 28 7.08 1.85 -4.58
N ILE A 29 6.13 1.59 -3.69
CA ILE A 29 5.48 0.29 -3.54
C ILE A 29 3.98 0.54 -3.68
N ARG A 30 3.38 -0.06 -4.70
CA ARG A 30 1.93 -0.05 -4.90
C ARG A 30 1.35 -1.33 -4.31
N ILE A 31 0.38 -1.18 -3.42
CA ILE A 31 -0.40 -2.30 -2.89
C ILE A 31 -1.79 -2.18 -3.46
N SER A 32 -2.27 -3.23 -4.13
CA SER A 32 -3.58 -3.25 -4.78
C SER A 32 -4.34 -4.51 -4.46
N ARG A 33 -5.66 -4.38 -4.29
CA ARG A 33 -6.61 -5.47 -4.18
C ARG A 33 -7.79 -5.17 -5.09
N ALA A 34 -8.30 -6.19 -5.77
CA ALA A 34 -9.40 -6.04 -6.71
C ALA A 34 -10.42 -7.16 -6.50
N GLU A 35 -11.70 -6.82 -6.63
CA GLU A 35 -12.81 -7.76 -6.50
C GLU A 35 -13.81 -7.50 -7.62
N ASN A 36 -14.39 -8.58 -8.15
CA ASN A 36 -15.41 -8.51 -9.18
C ASN A 36 -16.78 -8.35 -8.53
N MET A 37 -17.53 -7.34 -8.97
CA MET A 37 -18.85 -7.01 -8.45
C MET A 37 -19.86 -7.02 -9.59
N ARG A 38 -21.04 -7.62 -9.35
CA ARG A 38 -22.16 -7.61 -10.28
C ARG A 38 -23.07 -6.41 -10.02
N ALA A 39 -22.49 -5.21 -10.16
CA ALA A 39 -23.21 -3.97 -9.93
C ALA A 39 -22.86 -2.93 -10.99
N SER A 40 -23.78 -1.98 -11.18
CA SER A 40 -23.58 -0.86 -12.10
C SER A 40 -22.39 0.00 -11.67
N PRO A 41 -21.52 0.44 -12.60
CA PRO A 41 -20.37 1.30 -12.28
C PRO A 41 -20.77 2.57 -11.52
N LYS A 42 -21.92 3.16 -11.88
CA LYS A 42 -22.41 4.39 -11.27
C LYS A 42 -22.78 4.23 -9.80
N ASP A 43 -23.39 3.09 -9.46
CA ASP A 43 -23.80 2.79 -8.08
C ASP A 43 -22.55 2.50 -7.23
N LEU A 44 -21.58 1.76 -7.79
CA LEU A 44 -20.29 1.50 -7.14
C LEU A 44 -19.50 2.79 -6.88
N GLU A 45 -19.50 3.75 -7.81
CA GLU A 45 -18.88 5.05 -7.59
C GLU A 45 -19.50 5.78 -6.40
N GLN A 46 -20.83 5.82 -6.29
CA GLN A 46 -21.51 6.47 -5.17
C GLN A 46 -21.21 5.78 -3.83
N MET A 47 -21.16 4.46 -3.81
CA MET A 47 -20.81 3.69 -2.62
C MET A 47 -19.35 3.92 -2.19
N LEU A 48 -18.41 3.95 -3.15
CA LEU A 48 -17.00 4.23 -2.89
C LEU A 48 -16.77 5.64 -2.31
N GLN A 49 -17.49 6.64 -2.81
CA GLN A 49 -17.43 8.02 -2.28
C GLN A 49 -17.95 8.09 -0.84
N THR A 50 -19.00 7.32 -0.54
CA THR A 50 -19.56 7.22 0.81
C THR A 50 -18.60 6.49 1.77
N MET A 51 -17.84 5.51 1.27
CA MET A 51 -16.81 4.84 2.07
C MET A 51 -15.61 5.77 2.35
N LYS A 52 -15.18 6.58 1.39
CA LYS A 52 -14.04 7.51 1.58
C LYS A 52 -14.27 8.52 2.71
N THR A 53 -15.52 8.86 3.00
CA THR A 53 -15.87 9.93 3.94
C THR A 53 -15.89 9.51 5.41
N LYS A 54 -15.80 8.22 5.74
CA LYS A 54 -16.08 7.71 7.10
C LYS A 54 -14.92 6.89 7.71
N ASP A 55 -13.78 7.52 7.96
CA ASP A 55 -12.59 6.88 8.58
C ASP A 55 -11.86 5.83 7.70
N SER A 56 -12.14 5.80 6.40
CA SER A 56 -11.52 4.82 5.51
C SER A 56 -10.07 5.20 5.18
N PHE A 57 -9.22 4.17 5.09
CA PHE A 57 -7.81 4.31 4.74
C PHE A 57 -7.67 5.08 3.41
N PRO A 58 -6.65 5.94 3.22
CA PRO A 58 -6.54 6.84 2.06
C PRO A 58 -6.17 6.13 0.74
N TYR A 59 -6.83 5.02 0.40
CA TYR A 59 -6.68 4.35 -0.89
C TYR A 59 -7.31 5.14 -2.03
N ASN A 60 -6.73 4.98 -3.20
CA ASN A 60 -7.36 5.32 -4.47
C ASN A 60 -8.16 4.12 -4.95
N TRP A 61 -9.11 4.37 -5.84
CA TRP A 61 -9.87 3.33 -6.49
C TRP A 61 -9.85 3.51 -8.00
N GLN A 62 -9.95 2.38 -8.69
CA GLN A 62 -10.14 2.31 -10.13
C GLN A 62 -11.25 1.31 -10.39
N ILE A 63 -12.12 1.66 -11.33
CA ILE A 63 -13.23 0.81 -11.74
C ILE A 63 -12.95 0.38 -13.17
N TYR A 64 -12.95 -0.92 -13.41
CA TYR A 64 -12.85 -1.50 -14.73
C TYR A 64 -14.21 -2.09 -15.10
N PRO A 65 -15.01 -1.36 -15.90
CA PRO A 65 -16.28 -1.89 -16.37
C PRO A 65 -16.00 -2.97 -17.43
N PHE A 66 -16.54 -4.17 -17.21
CA PHE A 66 -16.68 -5.19 -18.24
C PHE A 66 -18.16 -5.42 -18.53
N ASP A 67 -18.45 -6.16 -19.60
CA ASP A 67 -19.79 -6.32 -20.18
C ASP A 67 -20.85 -6.74 -19.13
N THR A 68 -20.52 -7.68 -18.24
CA THR A 68 -21.45 -8.22 -17.23
C THR A 68 -20.96 -8.10 -15.79
N ILE A 69 -19.71 -7.70 -15.60
CA ILE A 69 -19.06 -7.62 -14.30
C ILE A 69 -18.26 -6.32 -14.21
N THR A 70 -18.30 -5.68 -13.06
CA THR A 70 -17.50 -4.48 -12.81
C THR A 70 -16.42 -4.85 -11.80
N THR A 71 -15.15 -4.73 -12.20
CA THR A 71 -14.03 -4.98 -11.27
C THR A 71 -13.68 -3.69 -10.56
N VAL A 72 -13.78 -3.70 -9.24
CA VAL A 72 -13.34 -2.59 -8.40
C VAL A 72 -11.96 -2.90 -7.87
N GLN A 73 -10.99 -2.05 -8.19
CA GLN A 73 -9.62 -2.13 -7.70
C GLN A 73 -9.35 -1.00 -6.71
N LEU A 74 -8.98 -1.35 -5.49
CA LEU A 74 -8.43 -0.42 -4.50
C LEU A 74 -6.91 -0.51 -4.56
N TYR A 75 -6.24 0.64 -4.53
CA TYR A 75 -4.79 0.68 -4.48
C TYR A 75 -4.27 1.84 -3.65
N TYR A 76 -3.11 1.61 -3.03
CA TYR A 76 -2.39 2.61 -2.28
C TYR A 76 -0.93 2.64 -2.67
N ASP A 77 -0.42 3.85 -2.89
CA ASP A 77 0.97 4.09 -3.29
C ASP A 77 1.79 4.56 -2.08
N PHE A 78 2.69 3.71 -1.61
CA PHE A 78 3.68 4.07 -0.59
C PHE A 78 4.89 4.71 -1.24
N ARG A 79 5.19 5.96 -0.86
CA ARG A 79 6.44 6.63 -1.23
C ARG A 79 7.39 6.66 -0.04
N ILE A 80 8.42 5.82 -0.07
CA ILE A 80 9.42 5.71 1.00
C ILE A 80 10.75 6.24 0.49
N LYS A 81 11.29 7.22 1.20
CA LYS A 81 12.55 7.88 0.83
C LYS A 81 13.73 6.90 0.94
N TRP A 82 14.65 6.98 -0.02
CA TRP A 82 15.80 6.06 -0.14
C TRP A 82 16.77 6.12 1.05
N TYR A 83 16.90 7.27 1.72
CA TYR A 83 17.85 7.47 2.83
C TYR A 83 17.32 6.97 4.19
N ARG A 84 16.14 6.34 4.22
CA ARG A 84 15.49 5.84 5.45
C ARG A 84 15.43 4.31 5.47
N PRO A 85 16.57 3.63 5.70
CA PRO A 85 16.64 2.17 5.68
C PRO A 85 15.65 1.51 6.64
N TRP A 86 15.44 2.11 7.81
CA TRP A 86 14.51 1.58 8.81
C TRP A 86 13.05 1.61 8.36
N GLU A 87 12.64 2.65 7.66
CA GLU A 87 11.27 2.72 7.10
C GLU A 87 11.08 1.70 5.97
N LYS A 88 12.13 1.43 5.19
CA LYS A 88 12.13 0.39 4.14
C LYS A 88 11.99 -1.02 4.71
N LEU A 89 12.61 -1.30 5.86
CA LEU A 89 12.43 -2.59 6.53
C LEU A 89 10.99 -2.76 7.03
N GLY A 90 10.38 -1.70 7.55
CA GLY A 90 8.97 -1.70 7.95
C GLY A 90 8.01 -1.88 6.78
N SER A 91 8.38 -1.47 5.56
CA SER A 91 7.47 -1.58 4.41
C SER A 91 7.21 -3.00 3.94
N ILE A 92 8.07 -3.95 4.30
CA ILE A 92 7.91 -5.37 3.96
C ILE A 92 6.65 -5.96 4.62
N THR A 93 6.25 -5.45 5.79
CA THR A 93 5.06 -5.92 6.51
C THR A 93 3.79 -5.14 6.19
N TYR A 94 3.88 -4.00 5.48
CA TYR A 94 2.71 -3.18 5.14
C TYR A 94 1.72 -3.90 4.21
N ASP A 95 2.17 -4.69 3.24
CA ASP A 95 1.26 -5.50 2.40
C ASP A 95 0.44 -6.50 3.22
N LYS A 96 1.05 -7.11 4.24
CA LYS A 96 0.35 -8.06 5.12
C LYS A 96 -0.67 -7.39 6.03
N GLN A 97 -0.46 -6.13 6.39
CA GLN A 97 -1.39 -5.39 7.25
C GLN A 97 -2.53 -4.77 6.43
N LEU A 98 -2.22 -4.23 5.27
CA LEU A 98 -3.16 -3.44 4.48
C LEU A 98 -3.95 -4.27 3.47
N GLY A 99 -3.37 -5.37 2.96
CA GLY A 99 -4.06 -6.31 2.10
C GLY A 99 -5.39 -6.79 2.70
N PRO A 100 -5.39 -7.37 3.92
CA PRO A 100 -6.61 -7.85 4.56
C PRO A 100 -7.65 -6.75 4.83
N VAL A 101 -7.19 -5.53 5.14
CA VAL A 101 -8.10 -4.38 5.34
C VAL A 101 -8.79 -4.02 4.03
N MET A 102 -8.04 -3.90 2.93
CA MET A 102 -8.62 -3.61 1.61
C MET A 102 -9.58 -4.72 1.13
N GLU A 103 -9.22 -5.98 1.39
CA GLU A 103 -10.09 -7.13 1.07
C GLU A 103 -11.39 -7.09 1.89
N LYS A 104 -11.33 -6.72 3.17
CA LYS A 104 -12.51 -6.55 4.01
C LYS A 104 -13.43 -5.44 3.52
N GLU A 105 -12.87 -4.29 3.12
CA GLU A 105 -13.64 -3.18 2.55
C GLU A 105 -14.28 -3.56 1.20
N LEU A 106 -13.54 -4.28 0.34
CA LEU A 106 -14.08 -4.81 -0.92
C LEU A 106 -15.20 -5.83 -0.67
N ALA A 107 -15.04 -6.72 0.30
CA ALA A 107 -16.06 -7.70 0.67
C ALA A 107 -17.32 -7.02 1.24
N ALA A 108 -17.15 -5.98 2.06
CA ALA A 108 -18.27 -5.18 2.58
C ALA A 108 -19.00 -4.42 1.47
N LEU A 109 -18.25 -3.87 0.50
CA LEU A 109 -18.81 -3.21 -0.67
C LEU A 109 -19.61 -4.19 -1.54
N LYS A 110 -19.04 -5.37 -1.82
CA LYS A 110 -19.71 -6.43 -2.57
C LYS A 110 -21.00 -6.88 -1.90
N ALA A 111 -20.96 -7.12 -0.59
CA ALA A 111 -22.13 -7.55 0.18
C ALA A 111 -23.27 -6.50 0.16
N ARG A 112 -22.94 -5.21 0.14
CA ARG A 112 -23.94 -4.15 -0.01
C ARG A 112 -24.46 -4.05 -1.45
N ALA A 113 -23.58 -4.21 -2.43
CA ALA A 113 -23.94 -4.09 -3.84
C ALA A 113 -24.78 -5.27 -4.36
N GLU A 114 -24.68 -6.44 -3.72
CA GLU A 114 -25.52 -7.61 -4.02
C GLU A 114 -26.81 -7.66 -3.17
N ALA A 115 -26.94 -6.78 -2.16
CA ALA A 115 -28.12 -6.72 -1.30
C ALA A 115 -29.21 -5.77 -1.81
N ASP A 116 -28.84 -4.83 -2.70
CA ASP A 116 -29.75 -3.98 -3.47
C ASP A 116 -30.14 -4.65 -4.81
#